data_AF-A0A427T1R8-F1
#
_entry.id   AF-A0A427T1R8-F1
#
_cell.length_a   1.000
_cell.length_b   1.000
_cell.length_c   1.000
_cell.angle_alpha   90.00
_cell.angle_beta   90.00
_cell.angle_gamma   90.00
#
_symmetry.space_group_name_H-M   'P 1'
#
loop_
_entity.id
_entity.type
_entity.pdbx_description
1 polymer ?
#
loop_
_entity_poly.entity_id
_entity_poly.type
_entity_poly.pdbx_seq_one_letter_code
_entity_poly.pdbx_strand_id
1 'polypeptide(L)'
;MAGRPGRPAWRGGRRGRARLCHRGRVRRVRGLDGPDPRARRALPVLHDDHQHDAGRLVAGAVPDVDPRDRHLDRQRHRQHRRGGHAVPRRRPLRRVRPRRGVRHGRGHVRPARVGLAVRSRDPRPDAGTDQRRRLTTKRRNPLETLRISATANGLNYLPEYLAGTTGLFADAGLSVTARARDPWTGVLDDLASGDADLALGGLWVPGMYAGSARALTVVCQLNHQAPKAIVHRDAPAGFTLGDLAGKVVLAPGIGGSAPYAVTAGLIREAGADPADVTFVRDLSTPMLVELFGAGLGDAIILDLVSALELEATGQGRIVFRNLDEGGIMPNSVYYCRTDRVDELRDRFTRFVACIDTAMTRLPATAASTIDGILTARWPGKDLGVLREATRQMTASAVWETVAIDPAGSDRWMRMLAESAMLTRIPAYDELADDSFMKAYR
;
A
#
# COMPACT_ATOMS: atom_id res chain seq x y z
N MET A 1 -28.76 -10.12 -48.99
CA MET A 1 -27.91 -10.15 -50.20
C MET A 1 -27.84 -8.74 -50.77
N ALA A 2 -26.70 -8.06 -50.59
CA ALA A 2 -26.31 -6.86 -51.33
C ALA A 2 -24.78 -6.85 -51.39
N GLY A 3 -24.23 -6.74 -52.60
CA GLY A 3 -22.82 -6.95 -52.94
C GLY A 3 -21.93 -5.72 -52.70
N ARG A 4 -20.63 -6.03 -52.69
CA ARG A 4 -19.45 -5.29 -52.22
C ARG A 4 -19.04 -4.01 -53.01
N PRO A 5 -18.09 -3.21 -52.46
CA PRO A 5 -17.78 -1.84 -52.87
C PRO A 5 -16.54 -1.70 -53.78
N GLY A 6 -16.42 -0.54 -54.45
CA GLY A 6 -15.25 -0.13 -55.23
C GLY A 6 -14.57 1.14 -54.68
N ARG A 7 -13.26 1.08 -54.50
CA ARG A 7 -12.35 2.21 -54.18
C ARG A 7 -12.03 3.03 -55.44
N PRO A 8 -11.57 4.28 -55.29
CA PRO A 8 -10.66 4.86 -56.28
C PRO A 8 -9.29 5.19 -55.68
N ALA A 9 -8.26 4.84 -56.46
CA ALA A 9 -6.89 5.30 -56.34
C ALA A 9 -6.71 6.60 -57.14
N TRP A 10 -5.86 7.53 -56.66
CA TRP A 10 -5.27 8.56 -57.52
C TRP A 10 -3.83 8.87 -57.15
N ARG A 11 -3.08 9.21 -58.21
CA ARG A 11 -1.63 9.22 -58.36
C ARG A 11 -1.01 10.58 -58.07
N GLY A 12 0.19 10.53 -57.47
CA GLY A 12 1.44 11.18 -57.89
C GLY A 12 1.47 12.60 -58.46
N GLY A 13 2.20 13.49 -57.77
CA GLY A 13 2.77 14.72 -58.33
C GLY A 13 4.10 15.08 -57.65
N ARG A 14 5.21 15.04 -58.40
CA ARG A 14 6.54 15.56 -58.03
C ARG A 14 6.67 17.02 -58.44
N ARG A 15 7.35 17.84 -57.63
CA ARG A 15 8.20 19.04 -57.89
C ARG A 15 8.38 19.73 -56.52
N GLY A 16 9.47 20.33 -56.09
CA GLY A 16 10.78 20.68 -56.61
C GLY A 16 11.59 21.31 -55.46
N ARG A 17 12.92 21.31 -55.57
CA ARG A 17 13.89 21.69 -54.54
C ARG A 17 13.88 23.19 -54.21
N ALA A 18 14.13 23.54 -52.95
CA ALA A 18 14.87 24.75 -52.58
C ALA A 18 15.75 24.45 -51.35
N ARG A 19 17.07 24.59 -51.54
CA ARG A 19 18.09 24.53 -50.48
C ARG A 19 18.25 25.94 -49.92
N LEU A 20 18.15 26.09 -48.60
CA LEU A 20 18.71 27.24 -47.89
C LEU A 20 19.73 26.72 -46.88
N CYS A 21 21.00 26.98 -47.18
CA CYS A 21 22.12 26.82 -46.27
C CYS A 21 22.17 28.04 -45.35
N HIS A 22 22.03 27.84 -44.04
CA HIS A 22 22.37 28.86 -43.06
C HIS A 22 23.66 28.45 -42.32
N ARG A 23 24.73 29.21 -42.59
CA ARG A 23 26.02 29.15 -41.90
C ARG A 23 25.90 29.88 -40.57
N GLY A 24 25.73 29.13 -39.47
CA GLY A 24 25.90 29.63 -38.10
C GLY A 24 27.33 29.37 -37.62
N ARG A 25 28.07 30.42 -37.29
CA ARG A 25 29.46 30.38 -36.79
C ARG A 25 29.51 29.75 -35.40
N VAL A 26 30.31 28.70 -35.24
CA VAL A 26 30.72 28.16 -33.92
C VAL A 26 31.87 29.02 -33.38
N ARG A 27 31.62 29.78 -32.31
CA ARG A 27 32.68 30.38 -31.47
C ARG A 27 33.10 29.35 -30.43
N ARG A 28 34.39 28.98 -30.44
CA ARG A 28 35.05 28.21 -29.38
C ARG A 28 35.04 29.03 -28.08
N VAL A 29 34.50 28.46 -27.01
CA VAL A 29 34.80 28.87 -25.64
C VAL A 29 35.68 27.77 -25.03
N ARG A 30 36.87 28.16 -24.57
CA ARG A 30 37.81 27.31 -23.85
C ARG A 30 37.43 27.28 -22.36
N GLY A 31 37.49 26.09 -21.78
CA GLY A 31 37.90 25.85 -20.39
C GLY A 31 36.82 25.96 -19.33
N LEU A 32 36.25 24.82 -18.95
CA LEU A 32 35.98 24.48 -17.54
C LEU A 32 36.19 22.97 -17.40
N ASP A 33 37.16 22.60 -16.57
CA ASP A 33 37.55 21.24 -16.25
C ASP A 33 36.39 20.45 -15.60
N GLY A 34 36.18 19.21 -16.05
CA GLY A 34 35.24 18.28 -15.44
C GLY A 34 35.79 17.68 -14.13
N PRO A 35 34.92 17.26 -13.18
CA PRO A 35 35.39 16.71 -11.92
C PRO A 35 35.90 15.27 -12.06
N ASP A 36 37.01 15.01 -11.38
CA ASP A 36 37.79 13.77 -11.25
C ASP A 36 36.94 12.53 -10.85
N PRO A 37 37.08 11.37 -11.52
CA PRO A 37 36.34 10.15 -11.22
C PRO A 37 36.85 9.35 -10.01
N ARG A 38 37.71 9.89 -9.14
CA ARG A 38 38.22 9.18 -7.94
C ARG A 38 38.07 9.95 -6.63
N ALA A 39 36.83 10.33 -6.28
CA ALA A 39 36.51 10.82 -4.94
C ALA A 39 35.34 10.03 -4.31
N ARG A 40 35.62 8.82 -3.81
CA ARG A 40 34.74 8.16 -2.84
C ARG A 40 34.97 8.78 -1.47
N ARG A 41 34.12 9.73 -1.06
CA ARG A 41 33.98 10.12 0.34
C ARG A 41 32.65 9.59 0.87
N ALA A 42 32.76 8.71 1.87
CA ALA A 42 31.63 8.23 2.65
C ALA A 42 30.94 9.42 3.34
N LEU A 43 29.63 9.56 3.14
CA LEU A 43 28.80 10.50 3.89
C LEU A 43 28.42 9.86 5.23
N PRO A 44 28.45 10.60 6.35
CA PRO A 44 28.07 10.06 7.65
C PRO A 44 26.56 9.84 7.73
N VAL A 45 26.19 8.67 8.27
CA VAL A 45 24.84 8.31 8.67
C VAL A 45 24.40 9.25 9.79
N LEU A 46 23.37 10.05 9.54
CA LEU A 46 22.67 10.79 10.58
C LEU A 46 21.73 9.82 11.29
N HIS A 47 21.99 9.58 12.57
CA HIS A 47 21.03 8.96 13.48
C HIS A 47 19.90 9.96 13.74
N ASP A 48 18.67 9.58 13.43
CA ASP A 48 17.49 10.34 13.84
C ASP A 48 16.89 9.74 15.12
N ASP A 49 16.75 10.62 16.11
CA ASP A 49 16.09 10.37 17.39
C ASP A 49 14.57 10.30 17.18
N HIS A 50 13.97 9.18 17.62
CA HIS A 50 12.52 8.99 17.62
C HIS A 50 11.84 9.83 18.69
N GLN A 51 10.83 10.63 18.31
CA GLN A 51 9.63 10.91 19.10
C GLN A 51 8.59 11.66 18.25
N HIS A 52 7.42 11.05 18.00
CA HIS A 52 6.15 11.56 18.51
C HIS A 52 4.97 10.63 18.19
N ASP A 53 4.23 10.39 19.26
CA ASP A 53 2.89 9.80 19.36
C ASP A 53 1.86 10.89 19.01
N ALA A 54 0.88 10.60 18.16
CA ALA A 54 -0.23 11.50 17.87
C ALA A 54 -1.53 10.70 17.78
N GLY A 55 -2.06 10.36 18.96
CA GLY A 55 -3.45 9.99 19.15
C GLY A 55 -4.35 11.22 19.31
N ARG A 56 -5.58 11.09 18.78
CA ARG A 56 -6.81 11.85 19.09
C ARG A 56 -6.80 13.37 18.87
N LEU A 57 -7.57 13.80 17.87
CA LEU A 57 -8.34 15.05 17.95
C LEU A 57 -9.82 14.72 17.79
N VAL A 58 -10.58 15.02 18.85
CA VAL A 58 -12.04 15.00 18.91
C VAL A 58 -12.51 16.38 18.47
N ALA A 59 -13.35 16.45 17.44
CA ALA A 59 -14.00 17.68 17.01
C ALA A 59 -15.08 18.08 18.04
N GLY A 60 -14.90 19.25 18.67
CA GLY A 60 -15.91 19.90 19.48
C GLY A 60 -16.84 20.75 18.61
N ALA A 61 -18.14 20.64 18.88
CA ALA A 61 -19.20 21.39 18.23
C ALA A 61 -19.08 22.91 18.44
N VAL A 62 -19.35 23.69 17.39
CA VAL A 62 -19.52 25.14 17.42
C VAL A 62 -21.02 25.44 17.50
N PRO A 63 -21.50 26.23 18.48
CA PRO A 63 -22.88 26.71 18.46
C PRO A 63 -23.00 28.02 17.65
N ASP A 64 -24.13 28.07 16.94
CA ASP A 64 -24.65 29.14 16.10
C ASP A 64 -24.88 30.44 16.89
N VAL A 65 -24.55 31.61 16.31
CA VAL A 65 -24.84 32.93 16.91
C VAL A 65 -25.41 33.88 15.85
N ASP A 66 -26.66 34.28 16.09
CA ASP A 66 -27.50 35.26 15.38
C ASP A 66 -26.92 36.71 15.48
N PRO A 67 -26.88 37.48 14.36
CA PRO A 67 -26.27 38.81 14.35
C PRO A 67 -27.28 39.94 14.63
N ARG A 68 -27.57 40.22 15.91
CA ARG A 68 -28.16 41.51 16.34
C ARG A 68 -27.72 41.89 17.75
N ASP A 69 -26.67 42.70 17.85
CA ASP A 69 -26.67 43.90 18.71
C ASP A 69 -25.33 44.65 18.60
N ARG A 70 -25.38 45.78 17.92
CA ARG A 70 -24.38 46.85 18.03
C ARG A 70 -24.92 47.83 19.07
N HIS A 71 -24.20 48.06 20.15
CA HIS A 71 -23.83 49.40 20.62
C HIS A 71 -23.13 49.42 21.99
N LEU A 72 -22.12 50.30 22.09
CA LEU A 72 -21.61 50.97 23.31
C LEU A 72 -20.77 50.08 24.25
N ASP A 73 -19.68 50.51 24.87
CA ASP A 73 -19.00 51.80 24.94
C ASP A 73 -17.53 51.57 25.37
N ARG A 74 -16.76 52.63 25.16
CA ARG A 74 -15.38 52.93 25.54
C ARG A 74 -14.93 52.36 26.90
N GLN A 75 -13.66 51.96 27.00
CA GLN A 75 -12.59 52.78 27.63
C GLN A 75 -11.30 51.99 27.94
N ARG A 76 -10.18 52.69 27.66
CA ARG A 76 -8.86 52.67 28.34
C ARG A 76 -7.81 51.61 27.95
N HIS A 77 -6.95 52.06 27.04
CA HIS A 77 -5.50 51.84 27.11
C HIS A 77 -4.90 52.39 28.43
N ARG A 78 -4.03 51.63 29.09
CA ARG A 78 -2.63 52.01 29.40
C ARG A 78 -1.88 50.96 30.25
N GLN A 79 -0.61 50.75 29.87
CA GLN A 79 0.54 50.30 30.70
C GLN A 79 0.54 48.81 31.13
N HIS A 80 1.64 48.03 31.15
CA HIS A 80 3.06 48.29 31.34
C HIS A 80 3.94 47.23 30.63
N ARG A 81 5.15 47.65 30.22
CA ARG A 81 6.31 46.80 29.91
C ARG A 81 6.98 46.27 31.21
N ARG A 82 7.62 45.11 31.07
CA ARG A 82 8.81 44.56 31.77
C ARG A 82 8.55 43.33 32.67
N GLY A 83 9.35 42.28 32.43
CA GLY A 83 9.57 41.18 33.37
C GLY A 83 9.96 39.90 32.65
N GLY A 84 11.26 39.68 32.43
CA GLY A 84 11.80 38.36 32.06
C GLY A 84 12.09 37.52 33.32
N HIS A 85 12.04 36.20 33.20
CA HIS A 85 12.74 35.20 34.03
C HIS A 85 12.60 33.84 33.31
N ALA A 86 13.70 33.23 32.85
CA ALA A 86 14.59 32.29 33.56
C ALA A 86 14.03 30.85 33.63
N VAL A 87 14.73 29.95 32.92
CA VAL A 87 14.50 28.50 32.80
C VAL A 87 15.20 27.75 33.94
N PRO A 88 14.59 26.74 34.60
CA PRO A 88 15.30 25.88 35.54
C PRO A 88 15.83 24.59 34.88
N ARG A 89 17.13 24.33 35.10
CA ARG A 89 17.85 23.09 34.74
C ARG A 89 17.53 21.94 35.72
N ARG A 90 17.33 20.73 35.20
CA ARG A 90 17.18 19.47 35.96
C ARG A 90 18.55 18.87 36.37
N ARG A 91 18.62 18.29 37.57
CA ARG A 91 19.75 17.49 38.13
C ARG A 91 19.63 16.00 37.75
N PRO A 92 20.74 15.23 37.69
CA PRO A 92 20.73 13.83 37.26
C PRO A 92 20.59 12.82 38.41
N LEU A 93 19.98 11.66 38.11
CA LEU A 93 19.79 10.51 39.00
C LEU A 93 21.02 9.57 39.00
N ARG A 94 21.40 9.08 40.18
CA ARG A 94 22.50 8.13 40.45
C ARG A 94 22.06 6.67 40.29
N ARG A 95 22.96 5.85 39.72
CA ARG A 95 22.93 4.38 39.66
C ARG A 95 23.23 3.74 41.03
N VAL A 96 22.60 2.61 41.35
CA VAL A 96 22.99 1.70 42.44
C VAL A 96 23.10 0.25 41.92
N ARG A 97 24.17 -0.44 42.33
CA ARG A 97 24.55 -1.84 42.00
C ARG A 97 23.91 -2.87 42.95
N PRO A 98 23.84 -4.18 42.60
CA PRO A 98 23.33 -5.23 43.48
C PRO A 98 24.42 -5.84 44.39
N ARG A 99 24.02 -6.42 45.53
CA ARG A 99 24.86 -7.20 46.46
C ARG A 99 24.43 -8.68 46.52
N ARG A 100 25.41 -9.56 46.70
CA ARG A 100 25.36 -11.02 46.87
C ARG A 100 25.35 -11.45 48.36
N GLY A 101 24.92 -12.69 48.61
CA GLY A 101 25.24 -13.56 49.77
C GLY A 101 24.04 -13.85 50.70
N VAL A 102 23.80 -15.02 51.31
CA VAL A 102 24.58 -16.23 51.66
C VAL A 102 23.63 -17.42 51.97
N ARG A 103 24.16 -18.67 51.97
CA ARG A 103 23.57 -20.01 52.26
C ARG A 103 23.34 -20.36 53.75
N HIS A 104 22.45 -21.34 54.01
CA HIS A 104 22.54 -22.58 54.86
C HIS A 104 21.10 -23.05 55.22
N GLY A 105 20.71 -24.31 55.45
CA GLY A 105 21.30 -25.65 55.46
C GLY A 105 20.26 -26.73 55.91
N ARG A 106 20.38 -27.94 55.32
CA ARG A 106 20.08 -29.36 55.73
C ARG A 106 19.02 -29.81 56.79
N GLY A 107 18.38 -30.95 56.45
CA GLY A 107 18.02 -32.12 57.31
C GLY A 107 16.56 -32.16 57.80
N HIS A 108 15.80 -33.26 57.98
CA HIS A 108 15.93 -34.73 57.88
C HIS A 108 14.49 -35.33 58.00
N VAL A 109 14.14 -36.40 57.25
CA VAL A 109 13.69 -37.77 57.69
C VAL A 109 12.18 -38.01 58.04
N ARG A 110 11.69 -39.12 57.46
CA ARG A 110 10.40 -39.89 57.51
C ARG A 110 10.05 -40.48 58.91
N PRO A 111 8.92 -41.20 59.24
CA PRO A 111 8.15 -42.23 58.44
C PRO A 111 6.60 -42.36 58.67
N ALA A 112 5.81 -42.90 57.73
CA ALA A 112 5.25 -44.27 57.51
C ALA A 112 4.08 -44.78 58.42
N ARG A 113 3.01 -45.32 57.78
CA ARG A 113 2.05 -46.42 58.15
C ARG A 113 1.02 -46.52 57.00
N VAL A 114 0.80 -47.60 56.22
CA VAL A 114 0.47 -49.04 56.40
C VAL A 114 -0.97 -49.33 56.88
N GLY A 115 -1.73 -50.08 56.06
CA GLY A 115 -3.00 -50.77 56.37
C GLY A 115 -3.80 -51.06 55.08
N LEU A 116 -3.52 -52.16 54.35
CA LEU A 116 -4.10 -53.52 54.37
C LEU A 116 -5.49 -53.67 53.70
N ALA A 117 -5.59 -54.72 52.89
CA ALA A 117 -6.61 -55.02 51.88
C ALA A 117 -7.84 -55.79 52.39
N VAL A 118 -8.95 -55.71 51.64
CA VAL A 118 -9.99 -56.77 51.59
C VAL A 118 -10.47 -56.94 50.14
N ARG A 119 -10.53 -58.20 49.70
CA ARG A 119 -11.06 -58.66 48.41
C ARG A 119 -12.59 -58.78 48.47
N SER A 120 -13.28 -58.47 47.37
CA SER A 120 -14.58 -59.06 47.05
C SER A 120 -14.75 -59.16 45.53
N ARG A 121 -15.54 -60.16 45.14
CA ARG A 121 -15.64 -60.82 43.83
C ARG A 121 -16.39 -60.00 42.77
N ASP A 122 -16.03 -60.25 41.52
CA ASP A 122 -16.77 -59.87 40.29
C ASP A 122 -18.25 -60.27 40.34
N PRO A 123 -19.07 -59.53 39.58
CA PRO A 123 -19.80 -60.17 38.49
C PRO A 123 -19.57 -59.45 37.15
N ARG A 124 -19.34 -60.23 36.09
CA ARG A 124 -19.35 -59.75 34.70
C ARG A 124 -20.73 -59.18 34.36
N PRO A 125 -20.78 -58.16 33.49
CA PRO A 125 -21.51 -58.39 32.25
C PRO A 125 -20.85 -57.82 30.99
N ASP A 126 -21.16 -58.53 29.90
CA ASP A 126 -21.32 -58.10 28.52
C ASP A 126 -20.15 -57.58 27.68
N ALA A 127 -19.76 -58.44 26.76
CA ALA A 127 -19.07 -58.13 25.52
C ALA A 127 -19.98 -57.27 24.63
N GLY A 128 -19.66 -55.98 24.54
CA GLY A 128 -20.32 -55.05 23.63
C GLY A 128 -19.38 -53.91 23.25
N THR A 129 -18.70 -54.07 22.11
CA THR A 129 -18.21 -52.99 21.23
C THR A 129 -17.66 -51.72 21.91
N ASP A 130 -16.42 -51.76 22.40
CA ASP A 130 -15.60 -50.55 22.62
C ASP A 130 -14.51 -50.49 21.53
N GLN A 131 -14.94 -50.21 20.29
CA GLN A 131 -14.03 -49.62 19.30
C GLN A 131 -13.71 -48.20 19.79
N ARG A 132 -12.78 -48.11 20.75
CA ARG A 132 -12.13 -46.86 21.09
C ARG A 132 -11.53 -46.29 19.84
N ARG A 133 -12.19 -45.23 19.38
CA ARG A 133 -11.75 -44.27 18.38
C ARG A 133 -10.32 -43.84 18.74
N ARG A 134 -9.32 -44.55 18.20
CA ARG A 134 -7.98 -44.00 17.98
C ARG A 134 -8.16 -42.87 16.98
N LEU A 135 -8.57 -41.71 17.49
CA LEU A 135 -8.28 -40.43 16.85
C LEU A 135 -6.77 -40.36 16.80
N THR A 136 -6.20 -40.82 15.69
CA THR A 136 -4.85 -40.49 15.29
C THR A 136 -4.79 -38.96 15.33
N THR A 137 -4.19 -38.42 16.38
CA THR A 137 -3.78 -37.02 16.41
C THR A 137 -2.71 -36.94 15.33
N LYS A 138 -3.13 -36.64 14.10
CA LYS A 138 -2.24 -36.34 12.99
C LYS A 138 -1.35 -35.23 13.53
N ARG A 139 -0.06 -35.52 13.78
CA ARG A 139 0.91 -34.48 14.13
C ARG A 139 0.79 -33.45 13.01
N ARG A 140 0.18 -32.29 13.28
CA ARG A 140 0.23 -31.17 12.34
C ARG A 140 1.71 -30.84 12.24
N ASN A 141 2.27 -30.95 11.04
CA ASN A 141 3.61 -30.45 10.79
C ASN A 141 3.66 -28.98 11.26
N PRO A 142 4.79 -28.53 11.83
CA PRO A 142 4.93 -27.14 12.21
C PRO A 142 4.65 -26.26 10.99
N LEU A 143 3.86 -25.20 11.18
CA LEU A 143 3.54 -24.26 10.11
C LEU A 143 4.81 -23.57 9.63
N GLU A 144 4.95 -23.41 8.33
CA GLU A 144 6.08 -22.70 7.75
C GLU A 144 5.79 -21.19 7.73
N THR A 145 6.76 -20.41 8.19
CA THR A 145 6.60 -18.96 8.26
C THR A 145 6.79 -18.31 6.89
N LEU A 146 5.90 -17.35 6.58
CA LEU A 146 6.00 -16.45 5.44
C LEU A 146 5.75 -15.01 5.92
N ARG A 147 6.76 -14.14 5.81
CA ARG A 147 6.71 -12.75 6.32
C ARG A 147 6.51 -11.78 5.17
N ILE A 148 5.51 -10.92 5.29
CA ILE A 148 5.13 -9.92 4.31
C ILE A 148 5.42 -8.53 4.90
N SER A 149 6.17 -7.71 4.17
CA SER A 149 6.30 -6.28 4.46
C SER A 149 5.46 -5.49 3.46
N ALA A 150 4.43 -4.78 3.94
CA ALA A 150 3.47 -4.09 3.11
C ALA A 150 3.74 -2.59 3.05
N THR A 151 3.51 -1.96 1.90
CA THR A 151 3.68 -0.50 1.75
C THR A 151 2.59 0.30 2.46
N ALA A 152 1.47 -0.34 2.83
CA ALA A 152 0.36 0.30 3.51
C ALA A 152 -0.55 -0.73 4.23
N ASN A 153 -1.48 -0.25 5.05
CA ASN A 153 -2.64 -1.00 5.53
C ASN A 153 -3.90 -0.56 4.75
N GLY A 154 -3.98 -0.94 3.47
CA GLY A 154 -5.05 -0.52 2.55
C GLY A 154 -6.23 -1.50 2.51
N LEU A 155 -7.44 -0.98 2.24
CA LEU A 155 -8.63 -1.81 2.06
C LEU A 155 -8.55 -2.71 0.83
N ASN A 156 -7.83 -2.25 -0.21
CA ASN A 156 -7.59 -3.03 -1.42
C ASN A 156 -6.84 -4.35 -1.16
N TYR A 157 -6.31 -4.58 0.05
CA TYR A 157 -5.67 -5.84 0.45
C TYR A 157 -6.63 -6.84 1.14
N LEU A 158 -7.94 -6.56 1.12
CA LEU A 158 -8.95 -7.35 1.82
C LEU A 158 -8.87 -8.88 1.61
N PRO A 159 -8.58 -9.43 0.41
CA PRO A 159 -8.43 -10.88 0.25
C PRO A 159 -7.31 -11.49 1.12
N GLU A 160 -6.18 -10.79 1.33
CA GLU A 160 -5.12 -11.26 2.23
C GLU A 160 -5.64 -11.36 3.67
N TYR A 161 -6.38 -10.35 4.11
CA TYR A 161 -6.93 -10.29 5.46
C TYR A 161 -7.98 -11.38 5.65
N LEU A 162 -8.84 -11.59 4.65
CA LEU A 162 -9.84 -12.66 4.66
C LEU A 162 -9.16 -14.03 4.74
N ALA A 163 -8.09 -14.27 3.98
CA ALA A 163 -7.33 -15.51 4.04
C ALA A 163 -6.75 -15.79 5.43
N GLY A 164 -6.23 -14.75 6.09
CA GLY A 164 -5.75 -14.83 7.47
C GLY A 164 -6.89 -15.13 8.47
N THR A 165 -7.98 -14.38 8.39
CA THR A 165 -9.13 -14.50 9.31
C THR A 165 -9.87 -15.84 9.17
N THR A 166 -9.97 -16.38 7.96
CA THR A 166 -10.67 -17.65 7.69
C THR A 166 -9.77 -18.88 7.82
N GLY A 167 -8.50 -18.71 8.17
CA GLY A 167 -7.56 -19.81 8.40
C GLY A 167 -6.98 -20.46 7.15
N LEU A 168 -7.23 -19.91 5.96
CA LEU A 168 -6.75 -20.47 4.68
C LEU A 168 -5.24 -20.72 4.68
N PHE A 169 -4.45 -19.78 5.22
CA PHE A 169 -3.01 -19.96 5.33
C PHE A 169 -2.63 -21.13 6.26
N ALA A 170 -3.27 -21.23 7.42
CA ALA A 170 -2.97 -22.29 8.39
C ALA A 170 -3.37 -23.69 7.87
N ASP A 171 -4.44 -23.77 7.08
CA ASP A 171 -4.88 -25.00 6.41
C ASP A 171 -3.92 -25.40 5.29
N ALA A 172 -3.33 -24.42 4.60
CA ALA A 172 -2.24 -24.64 3.64
C ALA A 172 -0.88 -24.90 4.32
N GLY A 173 -0.80 -24.96 5.65
CA GLY A 173 0.45 -25.21 6.37
C GLY A 173 1.38 -23.99 6.48
N LEU A 174 0.85 -22.78 6.32
CA LEU A 174 1.58 -21.52 6.39
C LEU A 174 1.21 -20.72 7.65
N SER A 175 2.20 -20.05 8.23
CA SER A 175 2.03 -18.99 9.22
C SER A 175 2.43 -17.67 8.56
N VAL A 176 1.41 -16.95 8.05
CA VAL A 176 1.61 -15.68 7.35
C VAL A 176 1.54 -14.52 8.34
N THR A 177 2.50 -13.61 8.25
CA THR A 177 2.48 -12.34 8.99
C THR A 177 2.66 -11.20 8.01
N ALA A 178 1.89 -10.12 8.16
CA ALA A 178 1.98 -8.94 7.31
C ALA A 178 2.13 -7.68 8.17
N ARG A 179 3.11 -6.83 7.84
CA ARG A 179 3.39 -5.59 8.55
C ARG A 179 3.49 -4.42 7.59
N ALA A 180 2.65 -3.41 7.78
CA ALA A 180 2.76 -2.15 7.04
C ALA A 180 3.98 -1.34 7.51
N ARG A 181 4.67 -0.69 6.58
CA ARG A 181 5.81 0.20 6.86
C ARG A 181 5.45 1.65 6.61
N ASP A 182 5.96 2.50 7.49
CA ASP A 182 5.92 3.96 7.35
C ASP A 182 7.31 4.51 7.74
N PRO A 183 8.06 5.14 6.82
CA PRO A 183 7.75 5.29 5.40
C PRO A 183 7.71 3.93 4.67
N TRP A 184 7.00 3.89 3.55
CA TRP A 184 6.82 2.66 2.77
C TRP A 184 8.15 2.02 2.33
N THR A 185 9.21 2.81 2.16
CA THR A 185 10.54 2.35 1.73
C THR A 185 11.14 1.28 2.64
N GLY A 186 10.67 1.19 3.89
CA GLY A 186 11.07 0.11 4.81
C GLY A 186 10.79 -1.30 4.27
N VAL A 187 9.87 -1.48 3.32
CA VAL A 187 9.65 -2.81 2.69
C VAL A 187 10.89 -3.29 1.96
N LEU A 188 11.64 -2.37 1.36
CA LEU A 188 12.85 -2.67 0.62
C LEU A 188 13.98 -3.08 1.57
N ASP A 189 14.07 -2.43 2.73
CA ASP A 189 15.04 -2.76 3.77
C ASP A 189 14.75 -4.14 4.37
N ASP A 190 13.49 -4.43 4.68
CA ASP A 190 13.06 -5.73 5.21
C ASP A 190 13.37 -6.88 4.21
N LEU A 191 13.20 -6.65 2.90
CA LEU A 191 13.63 -7.62 1.88
C LEU A 191 15.15 -7.80 1.85
N ALA A 192 15.91 -6.71 1.99
CA ALA A 192 17.37 -6.75 1.92
C ALA A 192 18.00 -7.45 3.14
N SER A 193 17.49 -7.18 4.35
CA SER A 193 17.93 -7.83 5.59
C SER A 193 17.43 -9.27 5.72
N GLY A 194 16.40 -9.64 4.96
CA GLY A 194 15.71 -10.92 5.09
C GLY A 194 14.73 -10.93 6.27
N ASP A 195 14.32 -9.77 6.79
CA ASP A 195 13.23 -9.63 7.76
C ASP A 195 11.85 -9.91 7.14
N ALA A 196 11.74 -9.78 5.82
CA ALA A 196 10.58 -10.19 5.04
C ALA A 196 10.96 -11.15 3.90
N ASP A 197 10.03 -12.02 3.55
CA ASP A 197 10.13 -12.97 2.44
C ASP A 197 9.44 -12.41 1.18
N LEU A 198 8.33 -11.68 1.37
CA LEU A 198 7.60 -10.95 0.34
C LEU A 198 7.43 -9.49 0.75
N ALA A 199 7.38 -8.60 -0.24
CA ALA A 199 6.80 -7.29 -0.12
C ALA A 199 5.44 -7.25 -0.81
N LEU A 200 4.48 -6.54 -0.21
CA LEU A 200 3.19 -6.20 -0.83
C LEU A 200 3.17 -4.71 -1.14
N GLY A 201 3.15 -4.38 -2.42
CA GLY A 201 3.19 -2.99 -2.90
C GLY A 201 2.98 -2.91 -4.40
N GLY A 202 3.26 -1.77 -5.02
CA GLY A 202 2.98 -1.61 -6.45
C GLY A 202 4.05 -2.17 -7.39
N LEU A 203 3.62 -2.69 -8.55
CA LEU A 203 4.50 -3.23 -9.62
C LEU A 203 5.52 -2.20 -10.11
N TRP A 204 5.25 -0.91 -9.92
CA TRP A 204 6.19 0.17 -10.21
C TRP A 204 7.54 0.00 -9.50
N VAL A 205 7.57 -0.62 -8.30
CA VAL A 205 8.82 -0.85 -7.56
C VAL A 205 9.69 -1.90 -8.27
N PRO A 206 9.21 -3.14 -8.55
CA PRO A 206 9.91 -4.07 -9.44
C PRO A 206 10.34 -3.44 -10.77
N GLY A 207 9.46 -2.64 -11.39
CA GLY A 207 9.77 -1.91 -12.63
C GLY A 207 10.99 -0.99 -12.50
N MET A 208 11.04 -0.16 -11.46
CA MET A 208 12.15 0.77 -11.22
C MET A 208 13.49 0.06 -10.98
N TYR A 209 13.45 -1.12 -10.35
CA TYR A 209 14.64 -1.91 -10.05
C TYR A 209 15.00 -2.92 -11.15
N ALA A 210 14.23 -3.02 -12.23
CA ALA A 210 14.47 -3.96 -13.32
C ALA A 210 15.83 -3.71 -13.98
N GLY A 211 16.62 -4.78 -14.12
CA GLY A 211 17.99 -4.72 -14.64
C GLY A 211 19.03 -4.11 -13.66
N SER A 212 18.63 -3.77 -12.44
CA SER A 212 19.57 -3.36 -11.39
C SER A 212 20.12 -4.57 -10.61
N ALA A 213 21.16 -4.35 -9.80
CA ALA A 213 21.67 -5.37 -8.88
C ALA A 213 20.68 -5.75 -7.77
N ARG A 214 19.65 -4.93 -7.52
CA ARG A 214 18.57 -5.22 -6.56
C ARG A 214 17.40 -5.85 -7.31
N ALA A 215 17.63 -7.01 -7.92
CA ALA A 215 16.62 -7.71 -8.71
C ALA A 215 15.44 -8.16 -7.83
N LEU A 216 14.23 -7.85 -8.28
CA LEU A 216 12.97 -8.20 -7.64
C LEU A 216 12.12 -9.01 -8.61
N THR A 217 11.49 -10.08 -8.11
CA THR A 217 10.59 -10.93 -8.91
C THR A 217 9.22 -10.95 -8.29
N VAL A 218 8.22 -10.68 -9.12
CA VAL A 218 6.80 -10.71 -8.78
C VAL A 218 6.28 -12.13 -8.86
N VAL A 219 5.54 -12.55 -7.83
CA VAL A 219 4.97 -13.91 -7.71
C VAL A 219 3.49 -13.95 -8.06
N CYS A 220 2.72 -12.92 -7.68
CA CYS A 220 1.33 -12.75 -8.07
C CYS A 220 0.84 -11.32 -7.84
N GLN A 221 -0.32 -10.97 -8.40
CA GLN A 221 -1.05 -9.77 -8.03
C GLN A 221 -2.07 -10.02 -6.91
N LEU A 222 -2.36 -8.97 -6.17
CA LEU A 222 -3.52 -8.85 -5.29
C LEU A 222 -4.59 -7.96 -5.91
N ASN A 223 -4.22 -7.03 -6.79
CA ASN A 223 -5.15 -6.11 -7.42
C ASN A 223 -4.99 -6.07 -8.94
N HIS A 224 -6.04 -6.44 -9.66
CA HIS A 224 -6.08 -6.36 -11.13
C HIS A 224 -6.35 -4.95 -11.66
N GLN A 225 -7.00 -4.12 -10.84
CA GLN A 225 -7.23 -2.70 -11.08
C GLN A 225 -6.68 -1.87 -9.92
N ALA A 226 -6.37 -0.60 -10.16
CA ALA A 226 -5.98 0.35 -9.12
C ALA A 226 -7.23 1.07 -8.56
N PRO A 227 -7.67 0.84 -7.31
CA PRO A 227 -8.82 1.52 -6.74
C PRO A 227 -8.48 2.94 -6.29
N LYS A 228 -8.14 3.79 -7.26
CA LYS A 228 -7.88 5.23 -7.09
C LYS A 228 -9.01 6.04 -7.71
N ALA A 229 -9.21 7.24 -7.19
CA ALA A 229 -10.21 8.18 -7.68
C ALA A 229 -9.65 9.61 -7.63
N ILE A 230 -10.22 10.47 -8.48
CA ILE A 230 -9.98 11.91 -8.48
C ILE A 230 -11.20 12.58 -7.85
N VAL A 231 -10.95 13.33 -6.77
CA VAL A 231 -11.94 14.20 -6.15
C VAL A 231 -11.68 15.63 -6.61
N HIS A 232 -12.70 16.33 -7.09
CA HIS A 232 -12.60 17.71 -7.55
C HIS A 232 -13.63 18.57 -6.81
N ARG A 233 -13.28 19.82 -6.47
CA ARG A 233 -14.19 20.73 -5.74
C ARG A 233 -15.40 21.11 -6.58
N ASP A 234 -15.13 21.74 -7.72
CA ASP A 234 -16.15 22.36 -8.58
C ASP A 234 -16.06 21.86 -10.03
N ALA A 235 -16.20 20.54 -10.23
CA ALA A 235 -16.10 19.98 -11.57
C ALA A 235 -17.37 20.25 -12.40
N PRO A 236 -17.24 20.45 -13.73
CA PRO A 236 -18.37 20.51 -14.64
C PRO A 236 -19.11 19.16 -14.70
N ALA A 237 -20.35 19.20 -15.18
CA ALA A 237 -21.06 17.98 -15.56
C ALA A 237 -20.37 17.35 -16.78
N GLY A 238 -20.20 16.02 -16.77
CA GLY A 238 -19.51 15.30 -17.85
C GLY A 238 -17.99 15.49 -17.87
N PHE A 239 -17.38 15.65 -16.69
CA PHE A 239 -15.94 15.79 -16.50
C PHE A 239 -15.14 14.75 -17.30
N THR A 240 -14.03 15.20 -17.87
CA THR A 240 -13.02 14.40 -18.54
C THR A 240 -11.64 14.69 -17.94
N LEU A 241 -10.67 13.79 -18.11
CA LEU A 241 -9.30 14.05 -17.66
C LEU A 241 -8.66 15.29 -18.30
N GLY A 242 -9.13 15.73 -19.46
CA GLY A 242 -8.70 16.98 -20.09
C GLY A 242 -9.09 18.23 -19.32
N ASP A 243 -10.14 18.18 -18.49
CA ASP A 243 -10.58 19.30 -17.66
C ASP A 243 -9.62 19.62 -16.51
N LEU A 244 -8.59 18.78 -16.30
CA LEU A 244 -7.48 19.07 -15.39
C LEU A 244 -6.47 20.07 -15.98
N ALA A 245 -6.53 20.37 -17.28
CA ALA A 245 -5.66 21.35 -17.90
C ALA A 245 -5.81 22.73 -17.21
N GLY A 246 -4.68 23.33 -16.85
CA GLY A 246 -4.60 24.58 -16.10
C GLY A 246 -4.95 24.46 -14.61
N LYS A 247 -5.20 23.25 -14.09
CA LYS A 247 -5.57 23.01 -12.68
C LYS A 247 -4.37 22.62 -11.82
N VAL A 248 -4.51 22.84 -10.51
CA VAL A 248 -3.61 22.34 -9.49
C VAL A 248 -4.17 21.03 -8.92
N VAL A 249 -3.44 19.93 -9.11
CA VAL A 249 -3.83 18.59 -8.66
C VAL A 249 -2.91 18.11 -7.56
N LEU A 250 -3.48 17.78 -6.40
CA LEU A 250 -2.76 17.18 -5.28
C LEU A 250 -2.63 15.67 -5.52
N ALA A 251 -1.41 15.19 -5.69
CA ALA A 251 -1.12 13.82 -6.08
C ALA A 251 -0.09 13.23 -5.12
N PRO A 252 -0.49 12.43 -4.12
CA PRO A 252 0.44 11.91 -3.11
C PRO A 252 1.67 11.24 -3.74
N GLY A 253 2.87 11.73 -3.40
CA GLY A 253 4.12 11.29 -4.00
C GLY A 253 5.14 10.72 -3.00
N ILE A 254 5.23 11.24 -1.76
CA ILE A 254 6.12 10.68 -0.73
C ILE A 254 5.72 9.23 -0.36
N GLY A 255 4.42 8.96 -0.30
CA GLY A 255 3.87 7.63 -0.05
C GLY A 255 3.98 6.64 -1.22
N GLY A 256 4.55 7.09 -2.36
CA GLY A 256 4.67 6.35 -3.60
C GLY A 256 4.26 7.22 -4.80
N SER A 257 5.10 7.28 -5.83
CA SER A 257 4.91 8.17 -6.99
C SER A 257 3.92 7.64 -8.05
N ALA A 258 3.45 6.40 -7.88
CA ALA A 258 2.52 5.76 -8.80
C ALA A 258 1.21 6.53 -9.06
N PRO A 259 0.54 7.15 -8.07
CA PRO A 259 -0.70 7.92 -8.32
C PRO A 259 -0.50 9.02 -9.36
N TYR A 260 0.60 9.77 -9.28
CA TYR A 260 0.94 10.76 -10.30
C TYR A 260 1.20 10.13 -11.67
N ALA A 261 2.09 9.14 -11.74
CA ALA A 261 2.55 8.61 -13.02
C ALA A 261 1.41 7.95 -13.81
N VAL A 262 0.55 7.22 -13.10
CA VAL A 262 -0.66 6.61 -13.67
C VAL A 262 -1.62 7.69 -14.17
N THR A 263 -1.95 8.68 -13.35
CA THR A 263 -2.89 9.73 -13.77
C THR A 263 -2.34 10.56 -14.94
N ALA A 264 -1.04 10.86 -14.95
CA ALA A 264 -0.40 11.51 -16.09
C ALA A 264 -0.49 10.65 -17.36
N GLY A 265 -0.29 9.34 -17.25
CA GLY A 265 -0.49 8.39 -18.36
C GLY A 265 -1.94 8.36 -18.86
N LEU A 266 -2.92 8.32 -17.95
CA LEU A 266 -4.34 8.35 -18.30
C LEU A 266 -4.75 9.66 -18.99
N ILE A 267 -4.21 10.80 -18.57
CA ILE A 267 -4.41 12.10 -19.23
C ILE A 267 -3.91 12.03 -20.68
N ARG A 268 -2.73 11.44 -20.92
CA ARG A 268 -2.19 11.25 -22.29
C ARG A 268 -3.05 10.34 -23.14
N GLU A 269 -3.51 9.22 -22.58
CA GLU A 269 -4.40 8.30 -23.28
C GLU A 269 -5.75 8.93 -23.63
N ALA A 270 -6.23 9.88 -22.82
CA ALA A 270 -7.40 10.71 -23.11
C ALA A 270 -7.14 11.82 -24.15
N GLY A 271 -5.92 11.94 -24.68
CA GLY A 271 -5.55 12.92 -25.70
C GLY A 271 -5.22 14.32 -25.16
N ALA A 272 -5.02 14.47 -23.85
CA ALA A 272 -4.61 15.71 -23.21
C ALA A 272 -3.12 15.68 -22.78
N ASP A 273 -2.52 16.84 -22.53
CA ASP A 273 -1.13 16.93 -22.10
C ASP A 273 -1.04 17.07 -20.56
N PRO A 274 -0.44 16.10 -19.83
CA PRO A 274 -0.25 16.23 -18.40
C PRO A 274 0.70 17.37 -18.00
N ALA A 275 1.48 17.94 -18.93
CA ALA A 275 2.27 19.14 -18.68
C ALA A 275 1.40 20.40 -18.47
N ASP A 276 0.15 20.37 -18.92
CA ASP A 276 -0.82 21.44 -18.68
C ASP A 276 -1.40 21.38 -17.25
N VAL A 277 -1.06 20.37 -16.45
CA VAL A 277 -1.55 20.18 -15.08
C VAL A 277 -0.44 20.46 -14.08
N THR A 278 -0.73 21.28 -13.06
CA THR A 278 0.23 21.55 -11.97
C THR A 278 0.05 20.51 -10.86
N PHE A 279 0.99 19.55 -10.77
CA PHE A 279 0.94 18.52 -9.72
C PHE A 279 1.73 18.90 -8.47
N VAL A 280 1.08 18.85 -7.30
CA VAL A 280 1.74 18.93 -5.98
C VAL A 280 1.92 17.52 -5.42
N ARG A 281 3.17 17.08 -5.23
CA ARG A 281 3.48 15.66 -4.98
C ARG A 281 4.37 15.37 -3.78
N ASP A 282 5.11 16.38 -3.31
CA ASP A 282 6.20 16.18 -2.36
C ASP A 282 5.74 16.18 -0.89
N LEU A 283 4.45 15.93 -0.64
CA LEU A 283 3.85 15.90 0.70
C LEU A 283 3.18 14.54 0.96
N SER A 284 2.98 14.23 2.24
CA SER A 284 2.27 13.02 2.64
C SER A 284 0.79 13.10 2.27
N THR A 285 0.14 11.95 2.04
CA THR A 285 -1.31 11.90 1.76
C THR A 285 -2.14 12.62 2.83
N PRO A 286 -1.92 12.40 4.15
CA PRO A 286 -2.70 13.09 5.18
C PRO A 286 -2.57 14.61 5.09
N MET A 287 -1.36 15.13 4.84
CA MET A 287 -1.13 16.56 4.68
C MET A 287 -1.80 17.10 3.41
N LEU A 288 -1.75 16.37 2.30
CA LEU A 288 -2.45 16.78 1.08
C LEU A 288 -3.97 16.79 1.26
N VAL A 289 -4.54 15.85 2.03
CA VAL A 289 -5.98 15.84 2.36
C VAL A 289 -6.35 17.02 3.27
N GLU A 290 -5.49 17.39 4.22
CA GLU A 290 -5.67 18.56 5.09
C GLU A 290 -5.56 19.89 4.34
N LEU A 291 -4.67 19.97 3.34
CA LEU A 291 -4.46 21.16 2.51
C LEU A 291 -5.52 21.30 1.40
N PHE A 292 -5.91 20.19 0.76
CA PHE A 292 -7.26 20.07 0.19
C PHE A 292 -8.26 20.36 1.33
N GLY A 293 -9.55 20.60 1.19
CA GLY A 293 -10.32 21.03 2.38
C GLY A 293 -9.98 22.43 2.93
N ALA A 294 -8.73 22.77 3.28
CA ALA A 294 -8.28 24.14 3.61
C ALA A 294 -8.21 25.08 2.39
N GLY A 295 -8.30 24.54 1.17
CA GLY A 295 -8.50 25.30 -0.07
C GLY A 295 -7.38 25.16 -1.09
N LEU A 296 -6.31 24.42 -0.79
CA LEU A 296 -5.26 24.12 -1.77
C LEU A 296 -5.76 23.10 -2.79
N GLY A 297 -5.39 23.31 -4.06
CA GLY A 297 -5.69 22.39 -5.17
C GLY A 297 -7.15 22.44 -5.64
N ASP A 298 -7.34 22.29 -6.94
CA ASP A 298 -8.65 22.12 -7.58
C ASP A 298 -9.15 20.67 -7.45
N ALA A 299 -8.22 19.71 -7.50
CA ALA A 299 -8.49 18.28 -7.37
C ALA A 299 -7.41 17.55 -6.54
N ILE A 300 -7.76 16.35 -6.07
CA ILE A 300 -6.86 15.46 -5.32
C ILE A 300 -7.05 14.00 -5.78
N ILE A 301 -5.94 13.26 -5.89
CA ILE A 301 -5.92 11.83 -6.22
C ILE A 301 -5.80 11.01 -4.95
N LEU A 302 -6.72 10.08 -4.71
CA LEU A 302 -6.80 9.28 -3.48
C LEU A 302 -7.10 7.82 -3.76
N ASP A 303 -6.88 6.95 -2.77
CA ASP A 303 -7.57 5.66 -2.76
C ASP A 303 -9.07 5.85 -2.55
N LEU A 304 -9.85 4.84 -2.97
CA LEU A 304 -11.30 4.91 -2.97
C LEU A 304 -11.89 5.18 -1.58
N VAL A 305 -11.29 4.67 -0.50
CA VAL A 305 -11.81 4.92 0.86
C VAL A 305 -11.69 6.40 1.19
N SER A 306 -10.50 6.97 1.05
CA SER A 306 -10.30 8.39 1.33
C SER A 306 -11.05 9.32 0.37
N ALA A 307 -11.27 8.91 -0.88
CA ALA A 307 -12.11 9.65 -1.81
C ALA A 307 -13.58 9.70 -1.36
N LEU A 308 -14.14 8.56 -0.91
CA LEU A 308 -15.50 8.48 -0.38
C LEU A 308 -15.65 9.25 0.93
N GLU A 309 -14.64 9.25 1.81
CA GLU A 309 -14.63 10.05 3.05
C GLU A 309 -14.70 11.56 2.73
N LEU A 310 -13.92 12.03 1.74
CA LEU A 310 -13.92 13.43 1.31
C LEU A 310 -15.23 13.85 0.64
N GLU A 311 -15.84 12.97 -0.16
CA GLU A 311 -17.13 13.23 -0.77
C GLU A 311 -18.27 13.28 0.27
N ALA A 312 -18.27 12.32 1.21
CA ALA A 312 -19.27 12.27 2.28
C ALA A 312 -19.25 13.51 3.19
N THR A 313 -18.10 14.17 3.32
CA THR A 313 -17.92 15.41 4.08
C THR A 313 -18.16 16.68 3.24
N GLY A 314 -18.54 16.54 1.97
CA GLY A 314 -18.88 17.65 1.08
C GLY A 314 -17.69 18.51 0.65
N GLN A 315 -16.46 18.02 0.84
CA GLN A 315 -15.24 18.78 0.51
C GLN A 315 -14.88 18.72 -0.98
N GLY A 316 -15.58 17.87 -1.75
CA GLY A 316 -15.49 17.74 -3.21
C GLY A 316 -16.37 16.60 -3.69
N ARG A 317 -16.32 16.30 -4.99
CA ARG A 317 -17.03 15.18 -5.61
C ARG A 317 -16.06 14.26 -6.32
N ILE A 318 -16.33 12.96 -6.29
CA ILE A 318 -15.60 11.99 -7.11
C ILE A 318 -15.99 12.19 -8.57
N VAL A 319 -15.02 12.53 -9.41
CA VAL A 319 -15.26 12.88 -10.83
C VAL A 319 -14.64 11.90 -11.80
N PHE A 320 -13.73 11.06 -11.33
CA PHE A 320 -13.10 10.01 -12.10
C PHE A 320 -12.75 8.85 -11.18
N ARG A 321 -13.05 7.63 -11.59
CA ARG A 321 -12.69 6.40 -10.87
C ARG A 321 -11.91 5.49 -11.79
N ASN A 322 -10.72 5.08 -11.35
CA ASN A 322 -9.92 4.11 -12.10
C ASN A 322 -10.64 2.76 -12.25
N LEU A 323 -11.57 2.42 -11.35
CA LEU A 323 -12.37 1.20 -11.42
C LEU A 323 -13.27 1.15 -12.66
N ASP A 324 -13.71 2.31 -13.14
CA ASP A 324 -14.60 2.41 -14.30
C ASP A 324 -13.81 2.69 -15.59
N GLU A 325 -12.88 3.64 -15.53
CA GLU A 325 -12.26 4.24 -16.72
C GLU A 325 -10.75 4.01 -16.79
N GLY A 326 -10.12 3.54 -15.71
CA GLY A 326 -8.67 3.34 -15.63
C GLY A 326 -8.16 2.08 -16.36
N GLY A 327 -9.05 1.13 -16.65
CA GLY A 327 -8.73 -0.16 -17.25
C GLY A 327 -7.98 -1.12 -16.32
N ILE A 328 -7.48 -2.21 -16.89
CA ILE A 328 -6.64 -3.17 -16.16
C ILE A 328 -5.29 -2.53 -15.83
N MET A 329 -4.94 -2.61 -14.56
CA MET A 329 -3.77 -1.96 -13.98
C MET A 329 -3.34 -2.73 -12.72
N PRO A 330 -2.35 -3.63 -12.82
CA PRO A 330 -1.93 -4.54 -11.74
C PRO A 330 -1.36 -3.84 -10.49
N ASN A 331 -2.18 -3.08 -9.75
CA ASN A 331 -1.74 -2.03 -8.83
C ASN A 331 -0.95 -2.53 -7.63
N SER A 332 -1.31 -3.68 -7.07
CA SER A 332 -0.61 -4.24 -5.91
C SER A 332 -0.27 -5.69 -6.18
N VAL A 333 1.00 -6.00 -5.99
CA VAL A 333 1.62 -7.27 -6.30
C VAL A 333 2.48 -7.70 -5.12
N TYR A 334 2.66 -9.01 -5.01
CA TYR A 334 3.61 -9.62 -4.11
C TYR A 334 4.91 -9.86 -4.86
N TYR A 335 6.01 -9.36 -4.32
CA TYR A 335 7.33 -9.53 -4.92
C TYR A 335 8.38 -9.84 -3.87
N CYS A 336 9.43 -10.54 -4.26
CA CYS A 336 10.55 -10.89 -3.41
C CYS A 336 11.87 -10.53 -4.10
N ARG A 337 12.99 -10.76 -3.42
CA ARG A 337 14.30 -10.78 -4.09
C ARG A 337 14.35 -11.96 -5.05
N THR A 338 14.82 -11.71 -6.28
CA THR A 338 14.91 -12.74 -7.33
C THR A 338 15.72 -13.96 -6.89
N ASP A 339 16.79 -13.75 -6.10
CA ASP A 339 17.66 -14.83 -5.61
C ASP A 339 17.02 -15.72 -4.53
N ARG A 340 15.82 -15.38 -4.04
CA ARG A 340 15.07 -16.16 -3.06
C ARG A 340 13.89 -16.92 -3.65
N VAL A 341 13.57 -16.72 -4.94
CA VAL A 341 12.37 -17.32 -5.57
C VAL A 341 12.39 -18.83 -5.47
N ASP A 342 13.50 -19.48 -5.83
CA ASP A 342 13.56 -20.95 -5.84
C ASP A 342 13.56 -21.56 -4.44
N GLU A 343 14.17 -20.89 -3.46
CA GLU A 343 14.12 -21.30 -2.05
C GLU A 343 12.69 -21.24 -1.49
N LEU A 344 11.93 -20.23 -1.89
CA LEU A 344 10.60 -19.94 -1.34
C LEU A 344 9.45 -20.48 -2.21
N ARG A 345 9.77 -21.14 -3.33
CA ARG A 345 8.81 -21.52 -4.38
C ARG A 345 7.60 -22.28 -3.84
N ASP A 346 7.82 -23.33 -3.04
CA ASP A 346 6.72 -24.11 -2.48
C ASP A 346 5.78 -23.26 -1.58
N ARG A 347 6.36 -22.41 -0.73
CA ARG A 347 5.61 -21.50 0.14
C ARG A 347 4.81 -20.48 -0.68
N PHE A 348 5.42 -19.92 -1.73
CA PHE A 348 4.75 -18.98 -2.62
C PHE A 348 3.62 -19.64 -3.40
N THR A 349 3.79 -20.83 -3.97
CA THR A 349 2.73 -21.55 -4.68
C THR A 349 1.50 -21.78 -3.78
N ARG A 350 1.71 -22.23 -2.54
CA ARG A 350 0.62 -22.40 -1.57
C ARG A 350 -0.03 -21.07 -1.18
N PHE A 351 0.78 -20.03 -0.97
CA PHE A 351 0.30 -18.69 -0.65
C PHE A 351 -0.59 -18.11 -1.76
N VAL A 352 -0.15 -18.20 -3.03
CA VAL A 352 -0.90 -17.72 -4.20
C VAL A 352 -2.27 -18.41 -4.28
N ALA A 353 -2.31 -19.73 -4.09
CA ALA A 353 -3.57 -20.48 -4.06
C ALA A 353 -4.52 -20.03 -2.93
N CYS A 354 -3.99 -19.66 -1.77
CA CYS A 354 -4.80 -19.10 -0.68
C CYS A 354 -5.38 -17.72 -1.03
N ILE A 355 -4.59 -16.85 -1.68
CA ILE A 355 -5.06 -15.53 -2.11
C ILE A 355 -6.16 -15.68 -3.17
N ASP A 356 -5.97 -16.54 -4.17
CA ASP A 356 -6.96 -16.85 -5.20
C ASP A 356 -8.28 -17.38 -4.59
N THR A 357 -8.15 -18.32 -3.64
CA THR A 357 -9.31 -18.85 -2.90
C THR A 357 -10.04 -17.74 -2.12
N ALA A 358 -9.29 -16.82 -1.50
CA ALA A 358 -9.89 -15.71 -0.76
C ALA A 358 -10.59 -14.72 -1.69
N MET A 359 -10.00 -14.39 -2.83
CA MET A 359 -10.64 -13.56 -3.87
C MET A 359 -11.96 -14.16 -4.32
N THR A 360 -11.96 -15.46 -4.66
CA THR A 360 -13.15 -16.17 -5.15
C THR A 360 -14.27 -16.25 -4.10
N ARG A 361 -13.91 -16.40 -2.82
CA ARG A 361 -14.88 -16.51 -1.72
C ARG A 361 -15.39 -15.17 -1.20
N LEU A 362 -14.67 -14.09 -1.47
CA LEU A 362 -14.98 -12.76 -0.92
C LEU A 362 -16.43 -12.32 -1.16
N PRO A 363 -17.01 -12.44 -2.38
CA PRO A 363 -18.38 -12.00 -2.64
C PRO A 363 -19.45 -12.79 -1.85
N ALA A 364 -19.16 -14.05 -1.52
CA ALA A 364 -20.07 -14.94 -0.79
C ALA A 364 -19.79 -14.99 0.73
N THR A 365 -18.80 -14.24 1.20
CA THR A 365 -18.43 -14.22 2.62
C THR A 365 -19.49 -13.46 3.43
N ALA A 366 -19.86 -13.98 4.60
CA ALA A 366 -20.83 -13.35 5.47
C ALA A 366 -20.40 -11.93 5.85
N ALA A 367 -21.33 -10.97 5.76
CA ALA A 367 -21.08 -9.56 6.06
C ALA A 367 -20.46 -9.35 7.45
N SER A 368 -20.90 -10.12 8.46
CA SER A 368 -20.34 -10.07 9.82
C SER A 368 -18.84 -10.43 9.89
N THR A 369 -18.36 -11.32 9.02
CA THR A 369 -16.93 -11.66 8.94
C THR A 369 -16.15 -10.49 8.34
N ILE A 370 -16.66 -9.92 7.25
CA ILE A 370 -16.03 -8.75 6.61
C ILE A 370 -16.01 -7.56 7.56
N ASP A 371 -17.14 -7.22 8.19
CA ASP A 371 -17.24 -6.13 9.17
C ASP A 371 -16.29 -6.31 10.35
N GLY A 372 -16.09 -7.56 10.81
CA GLY A 372 -15.12 -7.88 11.84
C GLY A 372 -13.69 -7.54 11.39
N ILE A 373 -13.32 -7.85 10.15
CA ILE A 373 -12.02 -7.48 9.55
C ILE A 373 -11.91 -5.95 9.46
N LEU A 374 -12.92 -5.29 8.90
CA LEU A 374 -12.93 -3.84 8.69
C LEU A 374 -12.74 -3.08 10.00
N THR A 375 -13.54 -3.43 11.02
CA THR A 375 -13.52 -2.79 12.34
C THR A 375 -12.20 -3.01 13.07
N ALA A 376 -11.64 -4.22 13.00
CA ALA A 376 -10.38 -4.55 13.66
C ALA A 376 -9.19 -3.80 13.03
N ARG A 377 -9.18 -3.61 11.70
CA ARG A 377 -8.06 -2.99 10.98
C ARG A 377 -8.13 -1.46 10.92
N TRP A 378 -9.33 -0.88 10.92
CA TRP A 378 -9.53 0.56 10.86
C TRP A 378 -10.55 1.03 11.91
N PRO A 379 -10.24 0.89 13.21
CA PRO A 379 -11.20 1.22 14.29
C PRO A 379 -11.61 2.70 14.35
N GLY A 380 -10.88 3.59 13.68
CA GLY A 380 -11.18 5.02 13.60
C GLY A 380 -11.88 5.47 12.31
N LYS A 381 -12.18 4.56 11.37
CA LYS A 381 -12.87 4.88 10.11
C LYS A 381 -14.35 4.56 10.18
N ASP A 382 -15.14 5.30 9.41
CA ASP A 382 -16.57 5.04 9.29
C ASP A 382 -16.82 3.69 8.60
N LEU A 383 -17.54 2.79 9.28
CA LEU A 383 -17.80 1.45 8.77
C LEU A 383 -18.70 1.46 7.53
N GLY A 384 -19.60 2.44 7.40
CA GLY A 384 -20.44 2.63 6.22
C GLY A 384 -19.60 2.93 4.98
N VAL A 385 -18.63 3.83 5.10
CA VAL A 385 -17.67 4.15 4.02
C VAL A 385 -16.82 2.92 3.65
N LEU A 386 -16.32 2.18 4.64
CA LEU A 386 -15.54 0.96 4.38
C LEU A 386 -16.38 -0.12 3.68
N ARG A 387 -17.65 -0.31 4.07
CA ARG A 387 -18.58 -1.22 3.42
C ARG A 387 -18.87 -0.80 1.99
N GLU A 388 -19.09 0.49 1.75
CA GLU A 388 -19.34 1.01 0.41
C GLU A 388 -18.13 0.84 -0.51
N ALA A 389 -16.93 1.18 -0.03
CA ALA A 389 -15.69 0.94 -0.76
C ALA A 389 -15.47 -0.55 -1.04
N THR A 390 -15.74 -1.42 -0.07
CA THR A 390 -15.68 -2.87 -0.24
C THR A 390 -16.65 -3.33 -1.33
N ARG A 391 -17.90 -2.87 -1.27
CA ARG A 391 -18.93 -3.21 -2.26
C ARG A 391 -18.51 -2.78 -3.67
N GLN A 392 -17.99 -1.57 -3.84
CA GLN A 392 -17.53 -1.07 -5.13
C GLN A 392 -16.34 -1.88 -5.67
N MET A 393 -15.36 -2.21 -4.84
CA MET A 393 -14.22 -3.04 -5.26
C MET A 393 -14.64 -4.48 -5.58
N THR A 394 -15.55 -5.09 -4.81
CA THR A 394 -16.09 -6.43 -5.09
C THR A 394 -16.89 -6.48 -6.39
N ALA A 395 -17.59 -5.40 -6.74
CA ALA A 395 -18.35 -5.30 -7.99
C ALA A 395 -17.47 -4.96 -9.21
N SER A 396 -16.19 -4.68 -9.00
CA SER A 396 -15.20 -4.36 -10.04
C SER A 396 -14.28 -5.56 -10.32
N ALA A 397 -13.27 -5.37 -11.17
CA ALA A 397 -12.26 -6.38 -11.44
C ALA A 397 -11.08 -6.36 -10.44
N VAL A 398 -11.08 -5.48 -9.42
CA VAL A 398 -9.95 -5.34 -8.47
C VAL A 398 -9.46 -6.69 -7.92
N TRP A 399 -10.36 -7.60 -7.57
CA TRP A 399 -10.03 -8.91 -6.99
C TRP A 399 -10.42 -10.08 -7.91
N GLU A 400 -10.35 -9.89 -9.22
CA GLU A 400 -10.79 -10.90 -10.20
C GLU A 400 -9.83 -12.10 -10.30
N THR A 401 -8.52 -11.86 -10.24
CA THR A 401 -7.50 -12.91 -10.40
C THR A 401 -6.20 -12.57 -9.68
N VAL A 402 -5.42 -13.59 -9.33
CA VAL A 402 -4.03 -13.46 -8.88
C VAL A 402 -3.02 -13.35 -10.03
N ALA A 403 -3.45 -13.62 -11.26
CA ALA A 403 -2.60 -13.56 -12.44
C ALA A 403 -2.43 -12.13 -12.96
N ILE A 404 -1.20 -11.76 -13.30
CA ILE A 404 -0.91 -10.46 -13.91
C ILE A 404 -1.19 -10.51 -15.41
N ASP A 405 -2.04 -9.61 -15.89
CA ASP A 405 -2.22 -9.40 -17.32
C ASP A 405 -0.96 -8.74 -17.93
N PRO A 406 -0.28 -9.40 -18.89
CA PRO A 406 0.95 -8.86 -19.47
C PRO A 406 0.73 -7.52 -20.18
N ALA A 407 -0.40 -7.34 -20.86
CA ALA A 407 -0.69 -6.08 -21.56
C ALA A 407 -0.92 -4.91 -20.59
N GLY A 408 -1.57 -5.17 -19.46
CA GLY A 408 -1.76 -4.24 -18.34
C GLY A 408 -0.43 -3.91 -17.66
N SER A 409 0.45 -4.90 -17.47
CA SER A 409 1.83 -4.68 -17.01
C SER A 409 2.60 -3.77 -17.97
N ASP A 410 2.61 -4.09 -19.27
CA ASP A 410 3.32 -3.31 -20.29
C ASP A 410 2.78 -1.88 -20.40
N ARG A 411 1.44 -1.72 -20.34
CA ARG A 411 0.80 -0.41 -20.28
C ARG A 411 1.30 0.40 -19.09
N TRP A 412 1.37 -0.23 -17.91
CA TRP A 412 1.83 0.47 -16.73
C TRP A 412 3.31 0.84 -16.84
N MET A 413 4.17 -0.05 -17.32
CA MET A 413 5.60 0.26 -17.54
C MET A 413 5.81 1.40 -18.54
N ARG A 414 4.97 1.51 -19.59
CA ARG A 414 4.99 2.68 -20.49
C ARG A 414 4.67 3.98 -19.75
N MET A 415 3.59 4.01 -18.96
CA MET A 415 3.22 5.20 -18.17
C MET A 415 4.34 5.62 -17.21
N LEU A 416 5.00 4.67 -16.55
CA LEU A 416 6.13 4.96 -15.66
C LEU A 416 7.36 5.49 -16.41
N ALA A 417 7.65 4.95 -17.60
CA ALA A 417 8.75 5.43 -18.43
C ALA A 417 8.50 6.85 -18.96
N GLU A 418 7.27 7.17 -19.36
CA GLU A 418 6.87 8.53 -19.76
C GLU A 418 6.97 9.54 -18.60
N SER A 419 6.89 9.07 -17.35
CA SER A 419 7.14 9.85 -16.14
C SER A 419 8.61 9.82 -15.68
N ALA A 420 9.53 9.31 -16.51
CA ALA A 420 10.96 9.19 -16.24
C ALA A 420 11.29 8.42 -14.94
N MET A 421 10.41 7.49 -14.53
CA MET A 421 10.64 6.66 -13.35
C MET A 421 11.47 5.40 -13.63
N LEU A 422 11.57 5.01 -14.90
CA LEU A 422 12.29 3.81 -15.32
C LEU A 422 13.56 4.17 -16.09
N THR A 423 14.63 3.40 -15.89
CA THR A 423 15.85 3.51 -16.71
C THR A 423 15.65 2.92 -18.11
N ARG A 424 14.78 1.93 -18.22
CA ARG A 424 14.27 1.31 -19.45
C ARG A 424 12.91 0.68 -19.16
N ILE A 425 12.13 0.39 -20.20
CA ILE A 425 10.90 -0.39 -20.06
C ILE A 425 11.28 -1.87 -19.96
N PRO A 426 11.05 -2.56 -18.82
CA PRO A 426 11.24 -4.00 -18.73
C PRO A 426 10.08 -4.76 -19.40
N ALA A 427 10.37 -5.92 -19.96
CA ALA A 427 9.35 -6.85 -20.43
C ALA A 427 8.69 -7.58 -19.24
N TYR A 428 7.49 -8.11 -19.45
CA TYR A 428 6.72 -8.82 -18.41
C TYR A 428 7.50 -9.98 -17.77
N ASP A 429 8.21 -10.78 -18.57
CA ASP A 429 8.99 -11.93 -18.13
C ASP A 429 10.25 -11.55 -17.32
N GLU A 430 10.71 -10.30 -17.42
CA GLU A 430 11.77 -9.76 -16.56
C GLU A 430 11.24 -9.36 -15.17
N LEU A 431 9.94 -9.12 -15.04
CA LEU A 431 9.30 -8.68 -13.79
C LEU A 431 8.72 -9.84 -13.00
N ALA A 432 8.07 -10.79 -13.67
CA ALA A 432 7.22 -11.78 -13.03
C ALA A 432 7.59 -13.22 -13.39
N ASP A 433 7.57 -14.09 -12.39
CA ASP A 433 7.64 -15.54 -12.61
C ASP A 433 6.22 -16.07 -12.83
N ASP A 434 5.84 -16.23 -14.11
CA ASP A 434 4.48 -16.65 -14.49
C ASP A 434 4.14 -18.08 -14.05
N SER A 435 5.11 -18.90 -13.66
CA SER A 435 4.86 -20.26 -13.21
C SER A 435 3.97 -20.33 -11.96
N PHE A 436 3.95 -19.28 -11.14
CA PHE A 436 3.05 -19.16 -9.99
C PHE A 436 1.60 -18.83 -10.37
N MET A 437 1.40 -18.18 -11.52
CA MET A 437 0.12 -17.60 -11.94
C MET A 437 -0.55 -18.34 -13.10
N LYS A 438 0.19 -19.18 -13.82
CA LYS A 438 -0.25 -19.85 -15.06
C LYS A 438 -1.59 -20.58 -14.95
N ALA A 439 -1.92 -21.12 -13.78
CA ALA A 439 -3.17 -21.85 -13.56
C ALA A 439 -4.41 -20.95 -13.33
N TYR A 440 -4.21 -19.62 -13.19
CA TYR A 440 -5.23 -18.64 -12.83
C TYR A 440 -5.49 -17.61 -13.94
N ARG A 441 -4.96 -17.87 -15.14
CA ARG A 441 -5.22 -17.14 -16.38
C ARG A 441 -6.38 -17.82 -17.10
#